data_AF-A0A420H9V9-F1
#
_entry.id   AF-A0A420H9V9-F1
#
_cell.length_a   1.000
_cell.length_b   1.000
_cell.length_c   1.000
_cell.angle_alpha   90.00
_cell.angle_beta   90.00
_cell.angle_gamma   90.00
#
_symmetry.space_group_name_H-M   'P 1'
#
loop_
_entity.id
_entity.type
_entity.pdbx_description
1 polymer ?
#
loop_
_entity_poly.entity_id
_entity_poly.type
_entity_poly.pdbx_seq_one_letter_code
_entity_poly.pdbx_strand_id
1 'polypeptide(L)'
;MCQIALYSSRPPILHSRKFMKGISWYFSSPADHYTMAAHDIITDPTLRLALETSKKTKEQAIELLDLVSSQSATSPPSSGFQLQISRERKLLLTYLAQLRALHRNAHFEARETKALTAEARQEVDKLHLQLQNLYYEQRHLQGEIRSCESYDHKYQKLPLIPVEQFLAEFPEHADDDPTALTIARIDHEHAERLKLEEQRQGLLKKKQGLIADNKKRKDDLANLDEDLEKFIDAAKPIQKILE
;
A
#
# COMPACT_ATOMS: atom_id res chain seq x y z
N MET A 1 -14.42 -4.34 22.03
CA MET A 1 -13.07 -4.91 22.08
C MET A 1 -12.69 -5.38 20.69
N CYS A 2 -11.92 -4.61 19.94
CA CYS A 2 -11.22 -5.10 18.75
C CYS A 2 -9.88 -4.37 18.68
N GLN A 3 -8.82 -5.11 18.94
CA GLN A 3 -7.45 -4.68 19.02
C GLN A 3 -6.96 -4.27 17.63
N ILE A 4 -6.50 -3.03 17.49
CA ILE A 4 -5.75 -2.54 16.34
C ILE A 4 -4.33 -3.12 16.45
N ALA A 5 -4.03 -4.15 15.67
CA ALA A 5 -2.67 -4.65 15.49
C ALA A 5 -2.05 -3.97 14.25
N LEU A 6 -1.33 -2.87 14.49
CA LEU A 6 -0.44 -2.25 13.50
C LEU A 6 0.76 -3.18 13.29
N TYR A 7 0.74 -4.00 12.23
CA TYR A 7 1.94 -4.69 11.77
C TYR A 7 2.73 -3.77 10.83
N SER A 8 3.75 -3.12 11.40
CA SER A 8 4.75 -2.36 10.68
C SER A 8 5.66 -3.31 9.90
N SER A 9 5.81 -3.13 8.59
CA SER A 9 6.87 -3.76 7.81
C SER A 9 7.52 -2.71 6.92
N ARG A 10 8.48 -1.98 7.49
CA ARG A 10 9.44 -1.14 6.77
C ARG A 10 10.71 -1.95 6.50
N PRO A 11 11.31 -1.90 5.30
CA PRO A 11 12.60 -2.54 5.03
C PRO A 11 13.76 -1.75 5.69
N PRO A 12 14.88 -2.42 6.06
CA PRO A 12 16.02 -1.77 6.70
C PRO A 12 16.92 -1.10 5.66
N ILE A 13 17.13 0.20 5.77
CA ILE A 13 18.20 0.91 5.07
C ILE A 13 19.42 0.94 5.99
N LEU A 14 20.35 0.03 5.75
CA LEU A 14 21.68 0.02 6.36
C LEU A 14 22.51 1.16 5.74
N HIS A 15 22.75 2.22 6.52
CA HIS A 15 23.84 3.17 6.23
C HIS A 15 24.98 2.95 7.21
N SER A 16 25.99 2.26 6.69
CA SER A 16 27.37 2.34 7.16
C SER A 16 27.92 3.72 6.82
N ARG A 17 28.47 4.43 7.82
CA ARG A 17 29.73 5.19 7.73
C ARG A 17 30.12 5.76 9.10
N LYS A 18 31.05 5.06 9.75
CA LYS A 18 32.04 5.67 10.66
C LYS A 18 32.96 6.60 9.84
N PHE A 19 33.67 7.49 10.54
CA PHE A 19 34.75 8.41 10.11
C PHE A 19 34.32 9.83 9.71
N MET A 20 34.45 10.81 10.61
CA MET A 20 35.67 11.62 10.75
C MET A 20 35.49 12.60 11.92
N LYS A 21 36.34 12.42 12.95
CA LYS A 21 36.62 13.44 13.97
C LYS A 21 37.59 14.45 13.34
N GLY A 22 37.35 15.74 13.59
CA GLY A 22 38.36 16.79 13.39
C GLY A 22 38.00 17.81 12.33
N ILE A 23 37.29 18.87 12.73
CA ILE A 23 37.39 20.18 12.09
C ILE A 23 37.56 21.20 13.22
N SER A 24 38.78 21.71 13.31
CA SER A 24 39.18 22.83 14.16
C SER A 24 38.47 24.08 13.70
N TRP A 25 37.75 24.76 14.59
CA TRP A 25 37.19 26.08 14.34
C TRP A 25 38.30 27.13 14.48
N TYR A 26 39.13 27.29 13.46
CA TYR A 26 39.90 28.52 13.29
C TYR A 26 38.97 29.59 12.74
N PHE A 27 38.45 30.43 13.64
CA PHE A 27 37.75 31.66 13.29
C PHE A 27 38.82 32.68 12.84
N SER A 28 39.18 32.63 11.56
CA SER A 28 39.96 33.71 10.94
C SER A 28 38.98 34.78 10.48
N SER A 29 39.12 35.98 11.04
CA SER A 29 38.35 37.18 10.71
C SER A 29 38.65 37.63 9.27
N PRO A 30 37.66 37.70 8.36
CA PRO A 30 37.80 38.46 7.13
C PRO A 30 37.21 39.85 7.38
N ALA A 31 38.05 40.75 7.90
CA ALA A 31 37.89 42.16 7.60
C ALA A 31 38.29 42.32 6.13
N ASP A 32 37.51 43.12 5.40
CA ASP A 32 37.73 43.54 4.03
C ASP A 32 37.43 42.47 2.97
N HIS A 33 36.19 42.45 2.45
CA HIS A 33 35.88 42.45 1.01
C HIS A 33 34.36 42.58 0.81
N TYR A 34 33.95 43.68 0.15
CA TYR A 34 32.59 44.00 -0.32
C TYR A 34 31.49 44.28 0.72
N THR A 35 31.47 45.51 1.26
CA THR A 35 30.21 46.14 1.68
C THR A 35 29.38 46.48 0.44
N MET A 36 28.75 45.47 -0.17
CA MET A 36 27.60 45.71 -1.06
C MET A 36 26.61 46.53 -0.26
N ALA A 37 26.42 47.79 -0.60
CA ALA A 37 25.53 48.65 0.16
C ALA A 37 24.11 48.08 0.03
N ALA A 38 23.35 48.08 1.14
CA ALA A 38 22.07 47.36 1.25
C ALA A 38 21.02 47.65 0.14
N HIS A 39 21.22 48.70 -0.65
CA HIS A 39 20.40 49.03 -1.81
C HIS A 39 20.61 48.08 -3.02
N ASP A 40 21.77 47.44 -3.14
CA ASP A 40 22.10 46.52 -4.23
C ASP A 40 21.57 45.11 -3.99
N ILE A 41 21.33 44.74 -2.73
CA ILE A 41 20.90 43.39 -2.31
C ILE A 41 19.37 43.28 -2.33
N ILE A 42 18.67 44.38 -2.03
CA ILE A 42 17.21 44.38 -1.92
C ILE A 42 16.63 44.62 -3.32
N THR A 43 16.01 43.59 -3.91
CA THR A 43 15.38 43.67 -5.24
C THR A 43 13.94 44.16 -5.18
N ASP A 44 13.25 43.86 -4.08
CA ASP A 44 11.82 44.16 -3.92
C ASP A 44 11.58 45.68 -3.79
N PRO A 45 10.71 46.27 -4.64
CA PRO A 45 10.40 47.69 -4.61
C PRO A 45 9.81 48.17 -3.27
N THR A 46 9.03 47.34 -2.58
CA THR A 46 8.41 47.70 -1.30
C THR A 46 9.46 47.81 -0.18
N LEU A 47 10.39 46.85 -0.16
CA LEU A 47 11.51 46.82 0.78
C LEU A 47 12.52 47.94 0.50
N ARG A 48 12.74 48.29 -0.77
CA ARG A 48 13.53 49.49 -1.14
C ARG A 48 12.89 50.77 -0.61
N LEU A 49 11.58 50.94 -0.81
CA LEU A 49 10.86 52.10 -0.28
C LEU A 49 10.94 52.18 1.25
N ALA A 50 10.81 51.05 1.95
CA ALA A 50 10.98 50.97 3.40
C ALA A 50 12.41 51.35 3.84
N LEU A 51 13.43 50.90 3.11
CA LEU A 51 14.82 51.25 3.37
C LEU A 51 15.06 52.75 3.18
N GLU A 52 14.60 53.33 2.07
CA GLU A 52 14.76 54.76 1.77
C GLU A 52 14.03 55.64 2.79
N THR A 53 12.79 55.30 3.12
CA THR A 53 12.01 56.04 4.12
C THR A 53 12.66 55.93 5.51
N SER A 54 13.21 54.77 5.87
CA SER A 54 13.98 54.59 7.12
C SER A 54 15.24 55.47 7.15
N LYS A 55 16.01 55.52 6.06
CA LYS A 55 17.20 56.40 5.93
C LYS A 55 16.82 57.87 6.08
N LYS A 56 15.83 58.34 5.32
CA LYS A 56 15.32 59.72 5.40
C LYS A 56 14.81 60.06 6.80
N THR A 57 14.10 59.14 7.45
CA THR A 57 13.64 59.33 8.84
C THR A 57 14.81 59.50 9.80
N LYS A 58 15.87 58.69 9.64
CA LYS A 58 17.08 58.75 10.48
C LYS A 58 17.83 60.06 10.26
N GLU A 59 18.07 60.45 9.02
CA GLU A 59 18.75 61.71 8.65
C GLU A 59 18.01 62.90 9.25
N GLN A 60 16.68 62.96 9.09
CA GLN A 60 15.85 64.01 9.67
C GLN A 60 15.82 64.04 11.20
N ALA A 61 15.91 62.87 11.85
CA ALA A 61 16.02 62.80 13.31
C ALA A 61 17.37 63.35 13.81
N ILE A 62 18.46 63.08 13.08
CA ILE A 62 19.79 63.62 13.39
C ILE A 62 19.81 65.14 13.16
N GLU A 63 19.29 65.61 12.03
CA GLU A 63 19.20 67.05 11.73
C GLU A 63 18.41 67.82 12.80
N LEU A 64 17.26 67.27 13.24
CA LEU A 64 16.47 67.87 14.31
C LEU A 64 17.23 67.88 15.64
N LEU A 65 17.97 66.81 15.96
CA LEU A 65 18.77 66.72 17.17
C LEU A 65 19.90 67.77 17.17
N ASP A 66 20.62 67.90 16.06
CA ASP A 66 21.71 68.88 15.89
C ASP A 66 21.17 70.32 16.01
N LEU A 67 20.00 70.60 15.41
CA LEU A 67 19.32 71.89 15.54
C LEU A 67 18.96 72.20 17.00
N VAL A 68 18.41 71.24 17.74
CA VAL A 68 18.08 71.42 19.16
C VAL A 68 19.33 71.59 20.02
N SER A 69 20.42 70.86 19.72
CA SER A 69 21.69 70.96 20.43
C SER A 69 22.44 72.27 20.18
N SER A 70 22.17 72.95 19.06
CA SER A 70 22.78 74.26 18.73
C SER A 70 22.20 75.45 19.51
N GLN A 71 21.06 75.27 20.19
CA GLN A 71 20.42 76.27 21.04
C GLN A 71 21.22 76.47 22.35
N SER A 72 21.56 77.71 22.71
CA SER A 72 22.18 78.01 24.01
C SER A 72 21.19 77.80 25.17
N ALA A 73 21.64 77.14 26.24
CA ALA A 73 20.81 76.82 27.40
C ALA A 73 20.37 78.05 28.23
N THR A 74 20.85 79.25 27.91
CA THR A 74 20.80 80.43 28.78
C THR A 74 19.79 81.50 28.34
N SER A 75 19.18 81.37 27.16
CA SER A 75 18.21 82.35 26.62
C SER A 75 16.91 81.69 26.13
N PRO A 76 15.73 82.30 26.37
CA PRO A 76 14.46 81.75 25.89
C PRO A 76 14.48 81.66 24.35
N PRO A 77 13.96 80.56 23.77
CA PRO A 77 14.00 80.33 22.34
C PRO A 77 13.21 81.41 21.59
N SER A 78 13.87 82.03 20.60
CA SER A 78 13.23 83.04 19.76
C SER A 78 12.02 82.44 19.04
N SER A 79 10.98 83.24 18.80
CA SER A 79 9.76 82.80 18.10
C SER A 79 10.07 82.16 16.74
N GLY A 80 11.08 82.67 16.01
CA GLY A 80 11.55 82.11 14.75
C GLY A 80 12.18 80.72 14.88
N PHE A 81 12.94 80.48 15.95
CA PHE A 81 13.56 79.18 16.22
C PHE A 81 12.52 78.13 16.62
N GLN A 82 11.52 78.50 17.43
CA GLN A 82 10.40 77.61 17.76
C GLN A 82 9.61 77.19 16.51
N LEU A 83 9.43 78.11 15.55
CA LEU A 83 8.77 77.80 14.28
C LEU A 83 9.59 76.81 13.43
N GLN A 84 10.91 76.95 13.37
CA GLN A 84 11.79 76.01 12.67
C GLN A 84 11.72 74.60 13.27
N ILE A 85 11.85 74.46 14.60
CA ILE A 85 11.70 73.17 15.29
C ILE A 85 10.33 72.55 14.99
N SER A 86 9.26 73.35 15.00
CA SER A 86 7.92 72.84 14.73
C SER A 86 7.76 72.26 13.31
N ARG A 87 8.47 72.84 12.33
CA ARG A 87 8.48 72.37 10.93
C ARG A 87 9.24 71.05 10.80
N GLU A 88 10.46 70.99 11.32
CA GLU A 88 11.27 69.77 11.28
C GLU A 88 10.60 68.62 12.05
N ARG A 89 10.00 68.93 13.20
CA ARG A 89 9.22 67.94 13.96
C ARG A 89 8.04 67.41 13.16
N LYS A 90 7.34 68.25 12.40
CA LYS A 90 6.23 67.83 11.54
C LYS A 90 6.72 66.92 10.42
N LEU A 91 7.86 67.24 9.80
CA LEU A 91 8.48 66.44 8.74
C LEU A 91 8.95 65.07 9.25
N LEU A 92 9.55 65.01 10.44
CA LEU A 92 9.90 63.75 11.09
C LEU A 92 8.66 62.89 11.39
N LEU A 93 7.59 63.51 11.89
CA LEU A 93 6.34 62.80 12.17
C LEU A 93 5.68 62.22 10.91
N THR A 94 5.78 62.90 9.75
CA THR A 94 5.26 62.36 8.49
C THR A 94 6.06 61.15 8.02
N TYR A 95 7.39 61.20 8.08
CA TYR A 95 8.23 60.04 7.76
C TYR A 95 7.99 58.85 8.69
N LEU A 96 7.84 59.08 10.00
CA LEU A 96 7.49 58.03 10.95
C LEU A 96 6.10 57.43 10.69
N ALA A 97 5.13 58.24 10.25
CA ALA A 97 3.81 57.73 9.89
C ALA A 97 3.87 56.82 8.65
N GLN A 98 4.66 57.20 7.64
CA GLN A 98 4.90 56.38 6.45
C GLN A 98 5.58 55.05 6.83
N LEU A 99 6.64 55.08 7.65
CA LEU A 99 7.35 53.88 8.07
C LEU A 99 6.44 52.90 8.86
N ARG A 100 5.59 53.43 9.74
CA ARG A 100 4.58 52.62 10.46
C ARG A 100 3.54 52.00 9.52
N ALA A 101 3.16 52.71 8.46
CA ALA A 101 2.25 52.16 7.45
C ALA A 101 2.91 51.01 6.68
N LEU A 102 4.14 51.19 6.20
CA LEU A 102 4.91 50.15 5.52
C LEU A 102 5.10 48.91 6.39
N HIS A 103 5.42 49.10 7.68
CA HIS A 103 5.55 48.00 8.64
C HIS A 103 4.24 47.21 8.80
N ARG A 104 3.09 47.91 8.92
CA ARG A 104 1.78 47.24 9.01
C ARG A 104 1.46 46.47 7.73
N ASN A 105 1.72 47.05 6.56
CA ASN A 105 1.48 46.39 5.28
C ASN A 105 2.31 45.11 5.15
N ALA A 106 3.61 45.16 5.47
CA ALA A 106 4.48 43.98 5.46
C ALA A 106 3.97 42.87 6.41
N HIS A 107 3.45 43.25 7.59
CA HIS A 107 2.83 42.29 8.50
C HIS A 107 1.53 41.66 7.94
N PHE A 108 0.71 42.44 7.24
CA PHE A 108 -0.51 41.93 6.61
C PHE A 108 -0.16 40.97 5.46
N GLU A 109 0.74 41.35 4.58
CA GLU A 109 1.21 40.50 3.47
C GLU A 109 1.83 39.19 3.98
N ALA A 110 2.66 39.26 5.04
CA ALA A 110 3.23 38.07 5.66
C ALA A 110 2.16 37.16 6.30
N ARG A 111 1.04 37.72 6.77
CA ARG A 111 -0.07 36.94 7.32
C ARG A 111 -0.92 36.32 6.21
N GLU A 112 -1.17 37.07 5.15
CA GLU A 112 -1.91 36.62 3.98
C GLU A 112 -1.19 35.46 3.28
N THR A 113 0.11 35.63 2.99
CA THR A 113 0.94 34.57 2.40
C THR A 113 0.96 33.30 3.27
N LYS A 114 1.01 33.43 4.60
CA LYS A 114 0.88 32.29 5.52
C LYS A 114 -0.49 31.61 5.44
N ALA A 115 -1.57 32.39 5.31
CA ALA A 115 -2.91 31.84 5.17
C ALA A 115 -3.07 31.08 3.84
N LEU A 116 -2.66 31.68 2.72
CA LEU A 116 -2.71 31.08 1.40
C LEU A 116 -1.88 29.79 1.31
N THR A 117 -0.66 29.81 1.87
CA THR A 117 0.19 28.61 1.89
C THR A 117 -0.36 27.51 2.80
N ALA A 118 -1.00 27.87 3.92
CA ALA A 118 -1.66 26.90 4.78
C ALA A 118 -2.88 26.26 4.10
N GLU A 119 -3.69 27.04 3.37
CA GLU A 119 -4.84 26.54 2.62
C GLU A 119 -4.40 25.59 1.50
N ALA A 120 -3.43 26.00 0.68
CA ALA A 120 -2.87 25.14 -0.37
C ALA A 120 -2.28 23.83 0.20
N ARG A 121 -1.62 23.91 1.36
CA ARG A 121 -1.12 22.71 2.07
C ARG A 121 -2.26 21.79 2.52
N GLN A 122 -3.33 22.33 3.07
CA GLN A 122 -4.49 21.54 3.50
C GLN A 122 -5.16 20.82 2.31
N GLU A 123 -5.23 21.48 1.15
CA GLU A 123 -5.73 20.85 -0.07
C GLU A 123 -4.85 19.68 -0.51
N VAL A 124 -3.52 19.85 -0.51
CA VAL A 124 -2.56 18.78 -0.81
C VAL A 124 -2.72 17.61 0.17
N ASP A 125 -2.87 17.89 1.47
CA ASP A 125 -3.04 16.86 2.50
C ASP A 125 -4.35 16.07 2.28
N LYS A 126 -5.44 16.76 1.89
CA LYS A 126 -6.72 16.13 1.53
C LYS A 126 -6.59 15.22 0.31
N LEU A 127 -5.96 15.70 -0.76
CA LEU A 127 -5.73 14.91 -1.98
C LEU A 127 -4.83 13.70 -1.70
N HIS A 128 -3.82 13.88 -0.84
CA HIS A 128 -2.95 12.77 -0.43
C HIS A 128 -3.72 11.68 0.30
N LEU A 129 -4.66 12.05 1.19
CA LEU A 129 -5.52 11.07 1.87
C LEU A 129 -6.42 10.32 0.87
N GLN A 130 -7.02 11.02 -0.09
CA GLN A 130 -7.84 10.39 -1.13
C GLN A 130 -7.02 9.41 -1.98
N LEU A 131 -5.79 9.77 -2.33
CA LEU A 131 -4.88 8.89 -3.06
C LEU A 131 -4.53 7.62 -2.24
N GLN A 132 -4.31 7.75 -0.93
CA GLN A 132 -4.07 6.60 -0.06
C GLN A 132 -5.27 5.64 -0.01
N ASN A 133 -6.50 6.18 0.03
CA ASN A 133 -7.71 5.36 -0.02
C ASN A 133 -7.79 4.56 -1.34
N LEU A 134 -7.49 5.20 -2.47
CA LEU A 134 -7.46 4.52 -3.77
C LEU A 134 -6.38 3.43 -3.84
N TYR A 135 -5.19 3.67 -3.27
CA TYR A 135 -4.16 2.62 -3.20
C TYR A 135 -4.58 1.43 -2.34
N TYR A 136 -5.32 1.68 -1.27
CA TYR A 136 -5.88 0.62 -0.44
C TYR A 136 -6.89 -0.21 -1.22
N GLU A 137 -7.86 0.45 -1.89
CA GLU A 137 -8.86 -0.21 -2.74
C GLU A 137 -8.19 -1.03 -3.86
N GLN A 138 -7.20 -0.45 -4.56
CA GLN A 138 -6.46 -1.15 -5.59
C GLN A 138 -5.79 -2.42 -5.06
N ARG A 139 -5.10 -2.33 -3.91
CA ARG A 139 -4.42 -3.50 -3.32
C ARG A 139 -5.43 -4.55 -2.87
N HIS A 140 -6.57 -4.13 -2.33
CA HIS A 140 -7.64 -5.03 -1.92
C HIS A 140 -8.19 -5.81 -3.13
N LEU A 141 -8.58 -5.10 -4.19
CA LEU A 141 -9.08 -5.72 -5.43
C LEU A 141 -8.03 -6.64 -6.08
N GLN A 142 -6.76 -6.24 -6.11
CA GLN A 142 -5.68 -7.11 -6.60
C GLN A 142 -5.54 -8.39 -5.77
N GLY A 143 -5.76 -8.30 -4.45
CA GLY A 143 -5.78 -9.46 -3.57
C GLY A 143 -6.94 -10.41 -3.89
N GLU A 144 -8.13 -9.86 -4.12
CA GLU A 144 -9.32 -10.63 -4.50
C GLU A 144 -9.15 -11.30 -5.87
N ILE A 145 -8.65 -10.56 -6.87
CA ILE A 145 -8.35 -11.10 -8.21
C ILE A 145 -7.39 -12.28 -8.10
N ARG A 146 -6.28 -12.13 -7.37
CA ARG A 146 -5.33 -13.24 -7.16
C ARG A 146 -5.98 -14.43 -6.47
N SER A 147 -6.84 -14.18 -5.49
CA SER A 147 -7.58 -15.25 -4.82
C SER A 147 -8.48 -16.00 -5.81
N CYS A 148 -9.19 -15.29 -6.68
CA CYS A 148 -10.02 -15.88 -7.73
C CYS A 148 -9.19 -16.65 -8.77
N GLU A 149 -8.06 -16.08 -9.22
CA GLU A 149 -7.16 -16.71 -10.19
C GLU A 149 -6.47 -17.97 -9.62
N SER A 150 -6.16 -17.96 -8.32
CA SER A 150 -5.56 -19.10 -7.62
C SER A 150 -6.54 -20.21 -7.27
N TYR A 151 -7.82 -20.07 -7.64
CA TYR A 151 -8.83 -21.06 -7.32
C TYR A 151 -8.49 -22.40 -7.95
N ASP A 152 -8.36 -23.43 -7.11
CA ASP A 152 -7.99 -24.78 -7.53
C ASP A 152 -9.18 -25.47 -8.20
N HIS A 153 -9.22 -25.38 -9.54
CA HIS A 153 -10.24 -26.02 -10.34
C HIS A 153 -10.02 -27.54 -10.41
N LYS A 154 -10.84 -28.31 -9.67
CA LYS A 154 -10.75 -29.78 -9.60
C LYS A 154 -10.72 -30.47 -10.96
N TYR A 155 -11.46 -29.95 -11.96
CA TYR A 155 -11.53 -30.55 -13.30
C TYR A 155 -10.15 -30.62 -14.00
N GLN A 156 -9.23 -29.72 -13.68
CA GLN A 156 -7.88 -29.71 -14.26
C GLN A 156 -7.01 -30.88 -13.79
N LYS A 157 -7.39 -31.53 -12.68
CA LYS A 157 -6.69 -32.69 -12.11
C LYS A 157 -7.27 -34.03 -12.57
N LEU A 158 -8.36 -34.02 -13.35
CA LEU A 158 -8.94 -35.26 -13.87
C LEU A 158 -8.04 -35.86 -14.96
N PRO A 159 -7.79 -37.17 -14.95
CA PRO A 159 -7.04 -37.85 -16.00
C PRO A 159 -7.93 -38.01 -17.24
N LEU A 160 -8.15 -36.93 -17.98
CA LEU A 160 -8.93 -36.94 -19.21
C LEU A 160 -8.10 -37.47 -20.37
N ILE A 161 -8.77 -38.13 -21.33
CA ILE A 161 -8.18 -38.52 -22.62
C ILE A 161 -7.65 -37.25 -23.33
N PRO A 162 -6.45 -37.27 -23.95
CA PRO A 162 -5.92 -36.16 -24.72
C PRO A 162 -6.89 -35.65 -25.79
N VAL A 163 -6.85 -34.35 -26.09
CA VAL A 163 -7.79 -33.71 -27.04
C VAL A 163 -7.75 -34.38 -28.41
N GLU A 164 -6.56 -34.70 -28.91
CA GLU A 164 -6.37 -35.34 -30.22
C GLU A 164 -7.07 -36.70 -30.32
N GLN A 165 -6.97 -37.51 -29.26
CA GLN A 165 -7.61 -38.81 -29.20
C GLN A 165 -9.13 -38.68 -29.07
N PHE A 166 -9.59 -37.73 -28.25
CA PHE A 166 -11.02 -37.45 -28.11
C PHE A 166 -11.64 -36.99 -29.44
N LEU A 167 -11.00 -36.08 -30.17
CA LEU A 167 -11.51 -35.60 -31.46
C LEU A 167 -11.46 -36.67 -32.57
N ALA A 168 -10.54 -37.63 -32.47
CA ALA A 168 -10.52 -38.77 -33.39
C ALA A 168 -11.73 -39.70 -33.18
N GLU A 169 -12.17 -39.87 -31.94
CA GLU A 169 -13.34 -40.68 -31.58
C GLU A 169 -14.66 -39.92 -31.75
N PHE A 170 -14.65 -38.61 -31.48
CA PHE A 170 -15.81 -37.71 -31.52
C PHE A 170 -15.54 -36.49 -32.41
N PRO A 171 -15.53 -36.67 -33.75
CA PRO A 171 -15.23 -35.60 -34.69
C PRO A 171 -16.29 -34.49 -34.72
N GLU A 172 -17.48 -34.75 -34.18
CA GLU A 172 -18.58 -33.78 -34.06
C GLU A 172 -18.23 -32.58 -33.16
N HIS A 173 -17.27 -32.74 -32.24
CA HIS A 173 -16.81 -31.70 -31.32
C HIS A 173 -15.60 -30.90 -31.85
N ALA A 174 -15.22 -31.07 -33.13
CA ALA A 174 -14.05 -30.41 -33.70
C ALA A 174 -14.17 -28.88 -33.78
N ASP A 175 -15.39 -28.37 -33.97
CA ASP A 175 -15.68 -26.94 -34.10
C ASP A 175 -16.15 -26.29 -32.78
N ASP A 176 -16.15 -27.04 -31.68
CA ASP A 176 -16.61 -26.56 -30.38
C ASP A 176 -15.64 -25.56 -29.72
N ASP A 177 -16.18 -24.62 -28.94
CA ASP A 177 -15.39 -23.74 -28.08
C ASP A 177 -14.55 -24.58 -27.09
N PRO A 178 -13.32 -24.15 -26.72
CA PRO A 178 -12.49 -24.90 -25.78
C PRO A 178 -13.18 -25.28 -24.46
N THR A 179 -14.10 -24.44 -23.97
CA THR A 179 -14.90 -24.71 -22.78
C THR A 179 -15.89 -25.84 -23.04
N ALA A 180 -16.63 -25.76 -24.15
CA ALA A 180 -17.60 -26.77 -24.56
C ALA A 180 -16.92 -28.13 -24.82
N LEU A 181 -15.79 -28.12 -25.51
CA LEU A 181 -14.96 -29.31 -25.74
C LEU A 181 -14.47 -29.94 -24.43
N THR A 182 -14.07 -29.12 -23.44
CA THR A 182 -13.64 -29.62 -22.13
C THR A 182 -14.80 -30.25 -21.36
N ILE A 183 -16.00 -29.67 -21.44
CA ILE A 183 -17.22 -30.23 -20.82
C ILE A 183 -17.56 -31.57 -21.47
N ALA A 184 -17.61 -31.65 -22.81
CA ALA A 184 -17.89 -32.89 -23.53
C ALA A 184 -16.90 -34.01 -23.17
N ARG A 185 -15.60 -33.68 -23.04
CA ARG A 185 -14.56 -34.61 -22.58
C ARG A 185 -14.79 -35.12 -21.16
N ILE A 186 -15.23 -34.25 -20.24
CA ILE A 186 -15.55 -34.63 -18.86
C ILE A 186 -16.77 -35.54 -18.83
N ASP A 187 -17.81 -35.24 -19.61
CA ASP A 187 -19.03 -36.04 -19.68
C ASP A 187 -18.76 -37.44 -20.24
N HIS A 188 -17.90 -37.55 -21.26
CA HIS A 188 -17.42 -38.83 -21.78
C HIS A 188 -16.70 -39.66 -20.71
N GLU A 189 -15.70 -39.08 -20.04
CA GLU A 189 -14.97 -39.77 -18.96
C GLU A 189 -15.91 -40.22 -17.83
N HIS A 190 -16.90 -39.39 -17.50
CA HIS A 190 -17.91 -39.74 -16.50
C HIS A 190 -18.76 -40.94 -16.94
N ALA A 191 -19.21 -40.98 -18.20
CA ALA A 191 -19.97 -42.10 -18.75
C ALA A 191 -19.13 -43.40 -18.76
N GLU A 192 -17.85 -43.33 -19.12
CA GLU A 192 -16.95 -44.47 -19.09
C GLU A 192 -16.73 -45.00 -17.66
N ARG A 193 -16.53 -44.10 -16.69
CA ARG A 193 -16.41 -44.50 -15.28
C ARG A 193 -17.66 -45.17 -14.74
N LEU A 194 -18.84 -44.70 -15.12
CA LEU A 194 -20.10 -45.34 -14.74
C LEU A 194 -20.19 -46.76 -15.29
N LYS A 195 -19.86 -46.97 -16.58
CA LYS A 195 -19.81 -48.31 -17.18
C LYS A 195 -18.83 -49.23 -16.47
N LEU A 196 -17.63 -48.73 -16.15
CA LEU A 196 -16.61 -49.51 -15.44
C LEU A 196 -17.05 -49.90 -14.02
N GLU A 197 -17.72 -48.99 -13.30
CA GLU A 197 -18.25 -49.27 -11.97
C GLU A 197 -19.40 -50.29 -12.03
N GLU A 198 -20.28 -50.21 -13.03
CA GLU A 198 -21.33 -51.21 -13.24
C GLU A 198 -20.74 -52.59 -13.52
N GLN A 199 -19.73 -52.68 -14.40
CA GLN A 199 -19.02 -53.93 -14.68
C GLN A 199 -18.34 -54.48 -13.43
N ARG A 200 -17.67 -53.62 -12.65
CA ARG A 200 -17.04 -53.99 -11.38
C ARG A 200 -18.09 -54.58 -10.42
N GLN A 201 -19.24 -53.93 -10.26
CA GLN A 201 -20.32 -54.42 -9.40
C GLN A 201 -20.88 -55.76 -9.90
N GLY A 202 -21.06 -55.92 -11.21
CA GLY A 202 -21.47 -57.19 -11.82
C GLY A 202 -20.47 -58.32 -11.54
N LEU A 203 -19.17 -58.05 -11.70
CA LEU A 203 -18.10 -59.01 -11.40
C LEU A 203 -18.02 -59.33 -9.90
N LEU A 204 -18.22 -58.34 -9.03
CA LEU A 204 -18.26 -58.55 -7.58
C LEU A 204 -19.42 -59.46 -7.17
N LYS A 205 -20.62 -59.26 -7.74
CA LYS A 205 -21.77 -60.15 -7.51
C LYS A 205 -21.49 -61.57 -8.00
N LYS A 206 -20.94 -61.74 -9.20
CA LYS A 206 -20.53 -63.06 -9.72
C LYS A 206 -19.50 -63.73 -8.81
N LYS A 207 -18.49 -62.99 -8.35
CA LYS A 207 -17.47 -63.49 -7.41
C LYS A 207 -18.12 -63.97 -6.11
N GLN A 208 -19.02 -63.20 -5.53
CA GLN A 208 -19.73 -63.59 -4.29
C GLN A 208 -20.61 -64.82 -4.50
N GLY A 209 -21.32 -64.91 -5.64
CA GLY A 209 -22.09 -66.09 -6.01
C GLY A 209 -21.21 -67.35 -6.10
N LEU A 210 -20.09 -67.27 -6.82
CA LEU A 210 -19.15 -68.39 -6.93
C LEU A 210 -18.55 -68.79 -5.58
N ILE A 211 -18.25 -67.85 -4.68
CA ILE A 211 -17.78 -68.16 -3.32
C ILE A 211 -18.85 -68.92 -2.54
N ALA A 212 -20.12 -68.50 -2.63
CA ALA A 212 -21.23 -69.18 -1.96
C ALA A 212 -21.46 -70.59 -2.53
N ASP A 213 -21.43 -70.74 -3.86
CA ASP A 213 -21.58 -72.05 -4.52
C ASP A 213 -20.42 -72.99 -4.17
N ASN A 214 -19.19 -72.48 -4.13
CA ASN A 214 -18.02 -73.27 -3.74
C ASN A 214 -18.11 -73.70 -2.27
N LYS A 215 -18.59 -72.82 -1.38
CA LYS A 215 -18.84 -73.16 0.02
C LYS A 215 -19.90 -74.25 0.14
N LYS A 216 -21.04 -74.09 -0.54
CA LYS A 216 -22.11 -75.10 -0.54
C LYS A 216 -21.61 -76.46 -1.03
N ARG A 217 -20.86 -76.51 -2.13
CA ARG A 217 -20.27 -77.76 -2.64
C ARG A 217 -19.27 -78.39 -1.66
N LYS A 218 -18.51 -77.58 -0.92
CA LYS A 218 -17.62 -78.09 0.13
C LYS A 218 -18.41 -78.69 1.29
N ASP A 219 -19.48 -78.01 1.72
CA ASP A 219 -20.36 -78.50 2.77
C ASP A 219 -21.08 -79.80 2.32
N ASP A 220 -21.55 -79.87 1.06
CA ASP A 220 -22.17 -81.07 0.47
C ASP A 220 -21.17 -82.25 0.39
N LEU A 221 -19.91 -81.99 0.01
CA LEU A 221 -18.86 -83.02 -0.01
C LEU A 221 -18.54 -83.53 1.40
N ALA A 222 -18.46 -82.63 2.39
CA ALA A 222 -18.23 -83.01 3.79
C ALA A 222 -19.37 -83.88 4.33
N ASN A 223 -20.62 -83.58 3.95
CA ASN A 223 -21.78 -84.42 4.32
C ASN A 223 -21.72 -85.80 3.65
N LEU A 224 -21.33 -85.88 2.37
CA LEU A 224 -21.18 -87.15 1.66
C LEU A 224 -20.06 -88.00 2.28
N ASP A 225 -18.94 -87.39 2.67
CA ASP A 225 -17.85 -88.07 3.39
C ASP A 225 -18.39 -88.68 4.71
N GLU A 226 -19.18 -87.92 5.48
CA GLU A 226 -19.82 -88.42 6.71
C GLU A 226 -20.81 -89.58 6.44
N ASP A 227 -21.60 -89.50 5.37
CA ASP A 227 -22.55 -90.55 5.00
C ASP A 227 -21.84 -91.83 4.51
N LEU A 228 -20.72 -91.69 3.80
CA LEU A 228 -19.87 -92.82 3.41
C LEU A 228 -19.23 -93.50 4.62
N GLU A 229 -18.73 -92.73 5.59
CA GLU A 229 -18.23 -93.28 6.86
C GLU A 229 -19.32 -94.10 7.56
N LYS A 230 -20.54 -93.57 7.67
CA LYS A 230 -21.69 -94.30 8.24
C LYS A 230 -22.04 -95.56 7.44
N PHE A 231 -22.00 -95.49 6.11
CA PHE A 231 -22.28 -96.66 5.25
C PHE A 231 -21.22 -97.74 5.43
N ILE A 232 -19.94 -97.37 5.45
CA ILE A 232 -18.83 -98.29 5.73
C ILE A 232 -19.03 -98.94 7.10
N ASP A 233 -19.35 -98.15 8.13
CA ASP A 233 -19.62 -98.66 9.47
C ASP A 233 -20.80 -99.64 9.53
N ALA A 234 -21.87 -99.35 8.79
CA ALA A 234 -23.04 -100.23 8.67
C ALA A 234 -22.76 -101.50 7.84
N ALA A 235 -21.82 -101.46 6.90
CA ALA A 235 -21.46 -102.59 6.04
C ALA A 235 -20.41 -103.53 6.69
N LYS A 236 -19.58 -103.04 7.63
CA LYS A 236 -18.60 -103.84 8.40
C LYS A 236 -19.15 -105.16 8.97
N PRO A 237 -20.38 -105.24 9.53
CA PRO A 237 -20.95 -106.50 10.04
C PRO A 237 -21.25 -107.50 8.93
N ILE A 238 -21.74 -107.04 7.78
CA ILE A 238 -22.07 -107.88 6.62
C ILE A 238 -20.80 -108.44 5.99
N GLN A 239 -19.74 -107.62 5.91
CA GLN A 239 -18.44 -108.02 5.40
C GLN A 239 -17.81 -109.14 6.25
N LYS A 240 -17.91 -109.05 7.58
CA LYS A 240 -17.46 -110.10 8.52
C LYS A 240 -18.22 -111.43 8.41
N ILE A 241 -19.38 -111.46 7.76
CA ILE A 241 -20.20 -112.68 7.57
C ILE A 241 -19.91 -113.32 6.20
N LEU A 242 -19.44 -112.54 5.23
CA LEU A 242 -19.12 -112.98 3.86
C LEU A 242 -17.64 -113.35 3.67
N GLU A 243 -16.76 -112.96 4.60
CA GLU A 243 -15.40 -113.48 4.79
C GLU A 243 -15.39 -114.79 5.60
#